data_AF-A0A2L2YMW8-F1
#
_entry.id   AF-A0A2L2YMW8-F1
#
_cell.length_a   1.000
_cell.length_b   1.000
_cell.length_c   1.000
_cell.angle_alpha   90.00
_cell.angle_beta   90.00
_cell.angle_gamma   90.00
#
_symmetry.space_group_name_H-M   'P 1'
#
loop_
_entity.id
_entity.type
_entity.pdbx_description
1 polymer ?
#
loop_
_entity_poly.entity_id
_entity_poly.type
_entity_poly.pdbx_seq_one_letter_code
_entity_poly.pdbx_strand_id
1 'polypeptide(L)'
;PAFHEAVGDLIALSVTTTNYLERIGLLEEATDDPETEINNLLYVALVTIAFQPYGLIVDLWRSNIFNGSTDKNELNKAWWKLRLDYQGVCPPVLRSEDDFDAGALYHVGADITYLRYFASIIVQFQFHQALCEEAGHKGPLHKCSIYKNKKAGKLLSDMLKLGSSVPWTEAMKLITKGKTDKMDSASILEYFQPLYAWLKKQNRNEFVGWNTSGDPMKCP
;
A
#
# COMPACT_ATOMS: atom_id res chain seq x y z
N PRO A 1 -11.63 0.46 10.11
CA PRO A 1 -10.45 1.30 10.44
C PRO A 1 -9.63 1.75 9.22
N ALA A 2 -9.51 0.95 8.14
CA ALA A 2 -8.69 1.28 6.97
C ALA A 2 -9.33 2.23 5.93
N PHE A 3 -10.67 2.33 5.90
CA PHE A 3 -11.39 3.08 4.87
C PHE A 3 -11.12 4.58 4.90
N HIS A 4 -10.89 5.17 6.08
CA HIS A 4 -10.66 6.60 6.22
C HIS A 4 -9.38 7.04 5.49
N GLU A 5 -8.26 6.39 5.77
CA GLU A 5 -6.97 6.62 5.08
C GLU A 5 -7.10 6.30 3.58
N ALA A 6 -7.71 5.15 3.25
CA ALA A 6 -7.88 4.72 1.86
C ALA A 6 -8.63 5.76 1.00
N VAL A 7 -9.61 6.46 1.57
CA VAL A 7 -10.35 7.53 0.88
C VAL A 7 -9.47 8.75 0.68
N GLY A 8 -8.68 9.16 1.67
CA GLY A 8 -7.74 10.28 1.52
C GLY A 8 -6.71 10.03 0.42
N ASP A 9 -6.06 8.87 0.47
CA ASP A 9 -4.99 8.51 -0.46
C ASP A 9 -5.52 8.21 -1.87
N LEU A 10 -6.78 7.75 -1.99
CA LEU A 10 -7.48 7.62 -3.26
C LEU A 10 -7.61 8.98 -3.96
N ILE A 11 -8.00 10.02 -3.23
CA ILE A 11 -8.13 11.37 -3.80
C ILE A 11 -6.77 11.85 -4.27
N ALA A 12 -5.70 11.60 -3.49
CA ALA A 12 -4.33 11.91 -3.89
C ALA A 12 -3.97 11.26 -5.24
N LEU A 13 -4.21 9.96 -5.43
CA LEU A 13 -3.96 9.27 -6.71
C LEU A 13 -4.68 9.94 -7.91
N SER A 14 -5.91 10.41 -7.70
CA SER A 14 -6.70 11.04 -8.76
C SER A 14 -6.22 12.44 -9.16
N VAL A 15 -5.53 13.16 -8.27
CA VAL A 15 -5.12 14.56 -8.47
C VAL A 15 -3.62 14.72 -8.71
N THR A 16 -2.86 13.63 -8.70
CA THR A 16 -1.41 13.66 -9.03
C THR A 16 -1.12 13.26 -10.49
N THR A 17 -2.15 12.99 -11.30
CA THR A 17 -1.97 12.64 -12.72
C THR A 17 -1.63 13.87 -13.56
N THR A 18 -0.80 13.71 -14.59
CA THR A 18 -0.47 14.77 -15.57
C THR A 18 -1.73 15.29 -16.27
N ASN A 19 -2.63 14.38 -16.65
CA ASN A 19 -3.96 14.71 -17.18
C ASN A 19 -4.78 15.64 -16.26
N TYR A 20 -4.70 15.44 -14.94
CA TYR A 20 -5.38 16.33 -14.00
C TYR A 20 -4.69 17.71 -13.96
N LEU A 21 -3.36 17.75 -13.82
CA LEU A 21 -2.58 18.99 -13.72
C LEU A 21 -2.76 19.88 -14.95
N GLU A 22 -2.81 19.28 -16.15
CA GLU A 22 -3.09 19.99 -17.40
C GLU A 22 -4.52 20.58 -17.40
N ARG A 23 -5.52 19.78 -17.04
CA ARG A 23 -6.93 20.23 -16.99
C ARG A 23 -7.19 21.38 -16.01
N ILE A 24 -6.35 21.54 -14.98
CA ILE A 24 -6.45 22.65 -14.04
C ILE A 24 -5.49 23.81 -14.34
N GLY A 25 -4.69 23.71 -15.42
CA GLY A 25 -3.78 24.75 -15.87
C GLY A 25 -2.48 24.86 -15.06
N LEU A 26 -2.07 23.80 -14.36
CA LEU A 26 -0.78 23.73 -13.65
C LEU A 26 0.32 23.04 -14.48
N LEU A 27 -0.05 22.41 -15.60
CA LEU A 27 0.85 21.84 -16.59
C LEU A 27 0.42 22.34 -17.97
N GLU A 28 1.36 22.86 -18.77
CA GLU A 28 1.03 23.42 -20.10
C GLU A 28 0.62 22.36 -21.11
N GLU A 29 1.32 21.23 -21.13
CA GLU A 29 1.03 20.10 -22.01
C GLU A 29 1.33 18.79 -21.27
N ALA A 30 0.34 17.89 -21.22
CA ALA A 30 0.57 16.54 -20.70
C ALA A 30 1.26 15.69 -21.78
N THR A 31 2.57 15.52 -21.67
CA THR A 31 3.31 14.60 -22.55
C THR A 31 3.13 13.16 -22.06
N ASP A 32 2.64 12.29 -22.94
CA ASP A 32 2.61 10.83 -22.74
C ASP A 32 4.01 10.25 -23.02
N ASP A 33 4.97 10.59 -22.16
CA ASP A 33 6.34 10.08 -22.19
C ASP A 33 6.48 8.81 -21.33
N PRO A 34 6.86 7.66 -21.91
CA PRO A 34 7.03 6.42 -21.16
C PRO A 34 8.07 6.50 -20.03
N GLU A 35 9.13 7.30 -20.16
CA GLU A 35 10.14 7.41 -19.10
C GLU A 35 9.58 8.14 -17.87
N THR A 36 8.87 9.24 -18.10
CA THR A 36 8.16 10.00 -17.07
C THR A 36 7.09 9.14 -16.38
N GLU A 37 6.35 8.33 -17.14
CA GLU A 37 5.36 7.39 -16.59
C GLU A 37 6.02 6.37 -15.64
N ILE A 38 7.14 5.76 -16.04
CA ILE A 38 7.89 4.83 -15.20
C ILE A 38 8.45 5.53 -13.95
N ASN A 39 8.99 6.74 -14.09
CA ASN A 39 9.50 7.51 -12.95
C ASN A 39 8.40 7.80 -11.91
N ASN A 40 7.21 8.20 -12.37
CA ASN A 40 6.07 8.43 -11.50
C ASN A 40 5.62 7.13 -10.81
N LEU A 41 5.43 6.05 -11.56
CA LEU A 41 5.04 4.76 -11.01
C LEU A 41 6.06 4.25 -9.98
N LEU A 42 7.36 4.40 -10.25
CA LEU A 42 8.41 4.02 -9.32
C LEU A 42 8.32 4.84 -8.02
N TYR A 43 8.11 6.15 -8.11
CA TYR A 43 7.91 7.01 -6.94
C TYR A 43 6.71 6.55 -6.11
N VAL A 44 5.55 6.31 -6.73
CA VAL A 44 4.37 5.82 -6.02
C VAL A 44 4.64 4.43 -5.41
N ALA A 45 5.37 3.55 -6.11
CA ALA A 45 5.72 2.22 -5.60
C ALA A 45 6.66 2.27 -4.38
N LEU A 46 7.60 3.22 -4.34
CA LEU A 46 8.47 3.42 -3.18
C LEU A 46 7.70 3.85 -1.93
N VAL A 47 6.66 4.68 -2.08
CA VAL A 47 5.84 5.12 -0.95
C VAL A 47 4.79 4.07 -0.54
N THR A 48 4.28 3.30 -1.50
CA THR A 48 3.18 2.34 -1.25
C THR A 48 3.68 0.90 -1.13
N ILE A 49 4.21 0.33 -2.21
CA ILE A 49 4.61 -1.08 -2.30
C ILE A 49 5.79 -1.41 -1.39
N ALA A 50 6.83 -0.56 -1.35
CA ALA A 50 7.98 -0.82 -0.48
C ALA A 50 7.60 -0.73 1.02
N PHE A 51 6.56 0.04 1.36
CA PHE A 51 6.03 0.13 2.70
C PHE A 51 5.15 -1.07 3.10
N GLN A 52 4.44 -1.70 2.14
CA GLN A 52 3.45 -2.76 2.43
C GLN A 52 3.95 -3.85 3.39
N PRO A 53 5.14 -4.46 3.20
CA PRO A 53 5.57 -5.50 4.12
C PRO A 53 5.87 -4.94 5.52
N TYR A 54 6.36 -3.69 5.63
CA TYR A 54 6.52 -3.04 6.94
C TYR A 54 5.17 -2.85 7.64
N GLY A 55 4.17 -2.37 6.90
CA GLY A 55 2.80 -2.18 7.39
C GLY A 55 2.19 -3.45 8.00
N LEU A 56 2.56 -4.61 7.46
CA LEU A 56 2.12 -5.92 7.94
C LEU A 56 2.91 -6.40 9.18
N ILE A 57 4.24 -6.36 9.12
CA ILE A 57 5.06 -7.03 10.14
C ILE A 57 4.94 -6.41 11.53
N VAL A 58 4.61 -5.11 11.64
CA VAL A 58 4.48 -4.43 12.94
C VAL A 58 3.40 -5.08 13.79
N ASP A 59 2.21 -5.27 13.24
CA ASP A 59 1.13 -5.91 13.99
C ASP A 59 1.22 -7.45 13.96
N LEU A 60 1.90 -8.05 12.98
CA LEU A 60 2.23 -9.48 13.02
C LEU A 60 3.14 -9.80 14.21
N TRP A 61 4.18 -8.99 14.44
CA TRP A 61 5.07 -9.09 15.59
C TRP A 61 4.30 -8.94 16.91
N ARG A 62 3.47 -7.88 17.05
CA ARG A 62 2.61 -7.69 18.24
C ARG A 62 1.67 -8.87 18.47
N SER A 63 1.04 -9.36 17.41
CA SER A 63 0.09 -10.48 17.49
C SER A 63 0.79 -11.76 17.96
N ASN A 64 1.99 -12.04 17.47
CA ASN A 64 2.79 -13.19 17.87
C ASN A 64 3.23 -13.11 19.35
N ILE A 65 3.47 -11.91 19.87
CA ILE A 65 3.71 -11.73 21.32
C ILE A 65 2.43 -11.99 22.11
N PHE A 66 1.32 -11.39 21.69
CA PHE A 66 0.05 -11.48 22.43
C PHE A 66 -0.54 -12.89 22.44
N ASN A 67 -0.35 -13.67 21.38
CA ASN A 67 -0.82 -15.05 21.30
C ASN A 67 0.20 -16.07 21.87
N GLY A 68 1.37 -15.63 22.33
CA GLY A 68 2.40 -16.47 22.94
C GLY A 68 3.29 -17.23 21.94
N SER A 69 3.22 -16.95 20.64
CA SER A 69 4.11 -17.54 19.62
C SER A 69 5.54 -17.02 19.70
N THR A 70 5.76 -15.84 20.31
CA THR A 70 7.08 -15.26 20.55
C THR A 70 7.40 -15.30 22.05
N ASP A 71 8.54 -15.89 22.40
CA ASP A 71 9.07 -15.85 23.77
C ASP A 71 9.41 -14.40 24.15
N LYS A 72 9.13 -14.03 25.41
CA LYS A 72 9.43 -12.69 25.94
C LYS A 72 10.93 -12.40 26.00
N ASN A 73 11.77 -13.42 25.93
CA ASN A 73 13.22 -13.30 25.88
C ASN A 73 13.76 -13.31 24.43
N GLU A 74 12.90 -13.28 23.41
CA GLU A 74 13.29 -13.26 21.99
C GLU A 74 12.55 -12.17 21.18
N LEU A 75 12.16 -11.08 21.84
CA LEU A 75 11.34 -10.02 21.24
C LEU A 75 12.06 -9.35 20.08
N ASN A 76 13.33 -9.00 20.27
CA ASN A 76 14.08 -8.23 19.28
C ASN A 76 14.55 -9.13 18.12
N LYS A 77 14.94 -10.37 18.42
CA LYS A 77 15.21 -11.40 17.42
C LYS A 77 13.99 -11.69 16.56
N ALA A 78 12.81 -11.81 17.15
CA ALA A 78 11.56 -12.00 16.40
C ALA A 78 11.23 -10.81 15.51
N TRP A 79 11.49 -9.58 15.97
CA TRP A 79 11.34 -8.36 15.18
C TRP A 79 12.25 -8.39 13.94
N TRP A 80 13.55 -8.61 14.14
CA TRP A 80 14.51 -8.66 13.03
C TRP A 80 14.29 -9.85 12.10
N LYS A 81 13.81 -10.97 12.61
CA LYS A 81 13.39 -12.11 11.78
C LYS A 81 12.30 -11.70 10.80
N LEU A 82 11.26 -11.01 11.26
CA LEU A 82 10.18 -10.54 10.38
C LEU A 82 10.67 -9.48 9.38
N ARG A 83 11.55 -8.57 9.80
CA ARG A 83 12.20 -7.59 8.91
C ARG A 83 12.98 -8.28 7.79
N LEU A 84 13.76 -9.31 8.13
CA LEU A 84 14.54 -10.06 7.15
C LEU A 84 13.63 -10.89 6.22
N ASP A 85 12.68 -11.64 6.78
CA ASP A 85 11.82 -12.55 6.01
C ASP A 85 10.88 -11.81 5.05
N TYR A 86 10.30 -10.67 5.48
CA TYR A 86 9.30 -9.94 4.68
C TYR A 86 9.85 -8.75 3.90
N GLN A 87 10.98 -8.16 4.33
CA GLN A 87 11.55 -6.96 3.67
C GLN A 87 12.95 -7.16 3.10
N GLY A 88 13.67 -8.21 3.50
CA GLY A 88 15.07 -8.37 3.14
C GLY A 88 15.97 -7.33 3.81
N VAL A 89 15.58 -6.84 5.00
CA VAL A 89 16.34 -5.84 5.75
C VAL A 89 16.88 -6.45 7.04
N CYS A 90 18.18 -6.25 7.27
CA CYS A 90 18.91 -6.68 8.47
C CYS A 90 19.45 -5.46 9.24
N PRO A 91 19.81 -5.61 10.52
CA PRO A 91 20.35 -4.50 11.31
C PRO A 91 21.80 -4.19 10.90
N PRO A 92 22.19 -2.89 10.80
CA PRO A 92 23.53 -2.49 10.38
C PRO A 92 24.62 -2.77 11.43
N VAL A 93 24.21 -3.06 12.67
CA VAL A 93 25.09 -3.45 13.78
C VAL A 93 24.50 -4.68 14.47
N LEU A 94 25.33 -5.43 15.19
CA LEU A 94 24.84 -6.56 15.97
C LEU A 94 23.82 -6.08 17.01
N ARG A 95 22.68 -6.77 17.07
CA ARG A 95 21.62 -6.55 18.05
C ARG A 95 21.56 -7.66 19.07
N SER A 96 21.02 -7.37 20.24
CA SER A 96 20.71 -8.35 21.29
C SER A 96 19.28 -8.16 21.80
N GLU A 97 18.92 -8.94 22.82
CA GLU A 97 17.65 -8.79 23.55
C GLU A 97 17.72 -7.71 24.65
N ASP A 98 18.88 -7.07 24.84
CA ASP A 98 18.99 -5.83 25.63
C ASP A 98 18.46 -4.62 24.83
N ASP A 99 18.33 -4.76 23.50
CA ASP A 99 17.70 -3.78 22.61
C ASP A 99 16.17 -4.00 22.53
N PHE A 100 15.45 -2.93 22.16
CA PHE A 100 14.01 -3.01 21.87
C PHE A 100 13.65 -2.18 20.64
N ASP A 101 14.13 -2.60 19.46
CA ASP A 101 14.07 -1.79 18.24
C ASP A 101 12.63 -1.52 17.76
N ALA A 102 11.72 -2.49 17.93
CA ALA A 102 10.30 -2.29 17.63
C ALA A 102 9.69 -1.15 18.46
N GLY A 103 10.17 -0.95 19.70
CA GLY A 103 9.71 0.11 20.60
C GLY A 103 10.14 1.52 20.19
N ALA A 104 11.12 1.65 19.28
CA ALA A 104 11.50 2.95 18.73
C ALA A 104 10.44 3.51 17.76
N LEU A 105 9.47 2.69 17.31
CA LEU A 105 8.34 3.14 16.52
C LEU A 105 7.26 3.74 17.42
N TYR A 106 6.88 4.99 17.15
CA TYR A 106 5.83 5.70 17.89
C TYR A 106 4.55 4.87 18.09
N HIS A 107 4.06 4.22 17.04
CA HIS A 107 2.82 3.43 17.09
C HIS A 107 2.90 2.23 18.04
N VAL A 108 4.09 1.65 18.22
CA VAL A 108 4.29 0.57 19.20
C VAL A 108 4.21 1.13 20.61
N GLY A 109 4.96 2.19 20.91
CA GLY A 109 4.97 2.82 22.23
C GLY A 109 3.64 3.48 22.63
N ALA A 110 2.85 3.94 21.65
CA ALA A 110 1.56 4.59 21.86
C ALA A 110 0.35 3.62 21.75
N ASP A 111 0.59 2.32 21.61
CA ASP A 111 -0.44 1.28 21.45
C ASP A 111 -1.42 1.51 20.27
N ILE A 112 -0.92 2.07 19.17
CA ILE A 112 -1.71 2.33 17.96
C ILE A 112 -1.56 1.17 16.99
N THR A 113 -2.67 0.55 16.57
CA THR A 113 -2.70 -0.52 15.54
C THR A 113 -2.11 -0.03 14.22
N TYR A 114 -1.15 -0.75 13.65
CA TYR A 114 -0.44 -0.39 12.41
C TYR A 114 -1.04 -1.01 11.15
N LEU A 115 -1.73 -2.16 11.28
CA LEU A 115 -2.39 -2.93 10.21
C LEU A 115 -3.42 -2.10 9.44
N ARG A 116 -3.91 -1.01 10.04
CA ARG A 116 -4.79 -0.04 9.36
C ARG A 116 -4.15 0.52 8.08
N TYR A 117 -2.83 0.77 8.08
CA TYR A 117 -2.11 1.31 6.92
C TYR A 117 -1.94 0.24 5.84
N PHE A 118 -1.58 -0.99 6.22
CA PHE A 118 -1.51 -2.13 5.30
C PHE A 118 -2.83 -2.32 4.55
N ALA A 119 -3.93 -2.47 5.29
CA ALA A 119 -5.25 -2.65 4.71
C ALA A 119 -5.73 -1.42 3.91
N SER A 120 -5.35 -0.20 4.32
CA SER A 120 -5.78 1.02 3.62
C SER A 120 -5.27 1.09 2.20
N ILE A 121 -4.02 0.69 1.95
CA ILE A 121 -3.43 0.69 0.61
C ILE A 121 -4.17 -0.31 -0.30
N ILE A 122 -4.50 -1.51 0.20
CA ILE A 122 -5.26 -2.48 -0.62
C ILE A 122 -6.64 -1.92 -0.99
N VAL A 123 -7.35 -1.38 0.00
CA VAL A 123 -8.67 -0.77 -0.21
C VAL A 123 -8.59 0.46 -1.12
N GLN A 124 -7.54 1.29 -1.00
CA GLN A 124 -7.31 2.50 -1.79
C GLN A 124 -7.30 2.17 -3.28
N PHE A 125 -6.46 1.21 -3.71
CA PHE A 125 -6.37 0.84 -5.13
C PHE A 125 -7.65 0.17 -5.62
N GLN A 126 -8.32 -0.62 -4.79
CA GLN A 126 -9.61 -1.24 -5.13
C GLN A 126 -10.72 -0.20 -5.32
N PHE A 127 -10.78 0.83 -4.47
CA PHE A 127 -11.69 1.95 -4.63
C PHE A 127 -11.35 2.79 -5.86
N HIS A 128 -10.06 3.02 -6.10
CA HIS A 128 -9.61 3.77 -7.27
C HIS A 128 -10.06 3.08 -8.56
N GLN A 129 -9.82 1.78 -8.69
CA GLN A 129 -10.31 1.01 -9.84
C GLN A 129 -11.82 1.11 -10.00
N ALA A 130 -12.60 0.87 -8.95
CA ALA A 130 -14.07 0.91 -9.02
C ALA A 130 -14.59 2.30 -9.46
N LEU A 131 -13.99 3.38 -8.96
CA LEU A 131 -14.37 4.74 -9.31
C LEU A 131 -13.92 5.13 -10.72
N CYS A 132 -12.76 4.64 -11.17
CA CYS A 132 -12.29 4.83 -12.54
C CYS A 132 -13.18 4.13 -13.56
N GLU A 133 -13.64 2.92 -13.25
CA GLU A 133 -14.63 2.21 -14.05
C GLU A 133 -15.96 2.97 -14.09
N GLU A 134 -16.45 3.46 -12.95
CA GLU A 134 -17.67 4.28 -12.88
C GLU A 134 -17.52 5.61 -13.63
N ALA A 135 -16.32 6.17 -13.63
CA ALA A 135 -15.99 7.36 -14.40
C ALA A 135 -15.95 7.12 -15.91
N GLY A 136 -15.96 5.85 -16.35
CA GLY A 136 -15.86 5.47 -17.76
C GLY A 136 -14.44 5.58 -18.32
N HIS A 137 -13.42 5.59 -17.46
CA HIS A 137 -12.01 5.67 -17.85
C HIS A 137 -11.64 4.52 -18.80
N LYS A 138 -10.76 4.82 -19.77
CA LYS A 138 -10.19 3.86 -20.72
C LYS A 138 -8.67 4.03 -20.72
N GLY A 139 -7.96 2.90 -20.75
CA GLY A 139 -6.50 2.88 -20.70
C GLY A 139 -5.95 2.51 -19.32
N PRO A 140 -4.65 2.75 -19.08
CA PRO A 140 -3.99 2.33 -17.85
C PRO A 140 -4.61 2.96 -16.60
N LEU A 141 -4.74 2.18 -15.53
CA LEU A 141 -5.40 2.59 -14.30
C LEU A 141 -4.69 3.80 -13.64
N HIS A 142 -3.36 3.84 -13.67
CA HIS A 142 -2.58 4.94 -13.08
C HIS A 142 -2.76 6.30 -13.78
N LYS A 143 -3.37 6.35 -14.97
CA LYS A 143 -3.70 7.60 -15.68
C LYS A 143 -5.10 8.11 -15.34
N CYS A 144 -5.88 7.38 -14.57
CA CYS A 144 -7.25 7.73 -14.26
C CYS A 144 -7.32 8.94 -13.33
N SER A 145 -8.26 9.85 -13.62
CA SER A 145 -8.71 10.89 -12.70
C SER A 145 -10.24 10.89 -12.62
N ILE A 146 -10.77 10.93 -11.40
CA ILE A 146 -12.21 11.05 -11.13
C ILE A 146 -12.65 12.52 -11.05
N TYR A 147 -11.75 13.47 -11.35
CA TYR A 147 -12.02 14.90 -11.33
C TYR A 147 -13.22 15.28 -12.23
N LYS A 148 -14.12 16.12 -11.70
CA LYS A 148 -15.38 16.55 -12.34
C LYS A 148 -16.32 15.40 -12.78
N ASN A 149 -16.10 14.16 -12.32
CA ASN A 149 -16.97 13.05 -12.65
C ASN A 149 -18.10 12.89 -11.61
N LYS A 150 -19.31 13.34 -11.97
CA LYS A 150 -20.48 13.29 -11.06
C LYS A 150 -20.91 11.85 -10.72
N LYS A 151 -20.70 10.88 -11.60
CA LYS A 151 -21.08 9.49 -11.37
C LYS A 151 -20.18 8.83 -10.32
N ALA A 152 -18.86 8.93 -10.52
CA ALA A 152 -17.88 8.47 -9.53
C ALA A 152 -18.06 9.19 -8.18
N GLY A 153 -18.27 10.52 -8.21
CA GLY A 153 -18.53 11.29 -6.99
C GLY A 153 -19.80 10.86 -6.25
N LYS A 154 -20.88 10.52 -6.97
CA LYS A 154 -22.11 9.99 -6.36
C LYS A 154 -21.86 8.63 -5.71
N LEU A 155 -21.16 7.73 -6.40
CA LEU A 155 -20.81 6.40 -5.89
C LEU A 155 -19.95 6.48 -4.62
N LEU A 156 -18.90 7.31 -4.64
CA LEU A 156 -18.06 7.56 -3.47
C LEU A 156 -18.88 8.16 -2.31
N SER A 157 -19.71 9.18 -2.60
CA SER A 157 -20.57 9.81 -1.58
C SER A 157 -21.56 8.83 -0.95
N ASP A 158 -22.16 7.95 -1.74
CA ASP A 158 -23.10 6.95 -1.23
C ASP A 158 -22.42 5.94 -0.30
N MET A 159 -21.19 5.52 -0.62
CA MET A 159 -20.40 4.68 0.29
C MET A 159 -20.07 5.44 1.58
N LEU A 160 -19.60 6.68 1.48
CA LEU A 160 -19.21 7.49 2.65
C LEU A 160 -20.38 7.78 3.59
N LYS A 161 -21.59 7.97 3.07
CA LYS A 161 -22.81 8.20 3.88
C LYS A 161 -23.14 7.03 4.82
N LEU A 162 -22.69 5.82 4.50
CA LEU A 162 -22.91 4.67 5.36
C LEU A 162 -22.17 4.81 6.70
N GLY A 163 -21.03 5.51 6.73
CA GLY A 163 -20.20 5.64 7.92
C GLY A 163 -19.89 4.27 8.54
N SER A 164 -20.18 4.12 9.83
CA SER A 164 -20.08 2.84 10.55
C SER A 164 -21.43 2.18 10.82
N SER A 165 -22.49 2.56 10.10
CA SER A 165 -23.85 2.02 10.32
C SER A 165 -24.08 0.61 9.78
N VAL A 166 -23.19 0.14 8.89
CA VAL A 166 -23.24 -1.19 8.28
C VAL A 166 -21.87 -1.87 8.35
N PRO A 167 -21.79 -3.20 8.23
CA PRO A 167 -20.52 -3.91 8.09
C PRO A 167 -19.71 -3.37 6.90
N TRP A 168 -18.39 -3.32 7.04
CA TRP A 168 -17.51 -2.78 6.01
C TRP A 168 -17.61 -3.54 4.66
N THR A 169 -17.98 -4.82 4.70
CA THR A 169 -18.22 -5.65 3.52
C THR A 169 -19.38 -5.13 2.68
N GLU A 170 -20.42 -4.59 3.30
CA GLU A 170 -21.56 -3.97 2.59
C GLU A 170 -21.14 -2.64 1.94
N ALA A 171 -20.33 -1.85 2.64
CA ALA A 171 -19.76 -0.62 2.06
C ALA A 171 -18.81 -0.93 0.89
N MET A 172 -18.01 -2.00 1.01
CA MET A 172 -17.14 -2.52 -0.07
C MET A 172 -17.98 -2.99 -1.27
N LYS A 173 -19.05 -3.73 -1.03
CA LYS A 173 -19.96 -4.19 -2.07
C LYS A 173 -20.64 -3.04 -2.78
N LEU A 174 -21.02 -1.98 -2.07
CA LEU A 174 -21.62 -0.79 -2.67
C LEU A 174 -20.65 -0.12 -3.64
N ILE A 175 -19.44 0.23 -3.19
CA ILE A 175 -18.48 0.98 -4.03
C ILE A 175 -17.95 0.15 -5.19
N THR A 176 -17.84 -1.18 -5.05
CA THR A 176 -17.47 -2.08 -6.15
C THR A 176 -18.67 -2.47 -7.03
N LYS A 177 -19.86 -1.89 -6.77
CA LYS A 177 -21.11 -2.16 -7.50
C LYS A 177 -21.48 -3.63 -7.54
N GLY A 178 -21.28 -4.33 -6.43
CA GLY A 178 -21.65 -5.73 -6.25
C GLY A 178 -20.62 -6.74 -6.76
N LYS A 179 -19.49 -6.30 -7.32
CA LYS A 179 -18.45 -7.20 -7.84
C LYS A 179 -17.78 -8.02 -6.74
N THR A 180 -17.54 -7.42 -5.59
CA THR A 180 -16.91 -8.10 -4.45
C THR A 180 -17.24 -7.38 -3.14
N ASP A 181 -17.30 -8.13 -2.06
CA ASP A 181 -17.36 -7.63 -0.68
C ASP A 181 -16.03 -7.85 0.06
N LYS A 182 -15.02 -8.39 -0.63
CA LYS A 182 -13.70 -8.74 -0.09
C LYS A 182 -12.67 -7.67 -0.44
N MET A 183 -11.61 -7.67 0.35
CA MET A 183 -10.38 -6.95 0.05
C MET A 183 -9.53 -7.76 -0.94
N ASP A 184 -9.06 -7.11 -2.01
CA ASP A 184 -8.32 -7.72 -3.10
C ASP A 184 -7.15 -6.83 -3.54
N SER A 185 -5.98 -7.43 -3.77
CA SER A 185 -4.76 -6.74 -4.21
C SER A 185 -4.61 -6.68 -5.74
N ALA A 186 -5.53 -7.26 -6.51
CA ALA A 186 -5.49 -7.25 -7.97
C ALA A 186 -5.41 -5.84 -8.56
N SER A 187 -6.12 -4.88 -7.95
CA SER A 187 -6.10 -3.47 -8.38
C SER A 187 -4.71 -2.82 -8.23
N ILE A 188 -3.92 -3.25 -7.25
CA ILE A 188 -2.53 -2.81 -7.08
C ILE A 188 -1.71 -3.31 -8.28
N LEU A 189 -1.82 -4.61 -8.59
CA LEU A 189 -1.07 -5.22 -9.70
C LEU A 189 -1.44 -4.59 -11.05
N GLU A 190 -2.71 -4.27 -11.26
CA GLU A 190 -3.18 -3.57 -12.45
C GLU A 190 -2.60 -2.15 -12.55
N TYR A 191 -2.62 -1.39 -11.45
CA TYR A 191 -2.06 -0.04 -11.40
C TYR A 191 -0.57 -0.02 -11.77
N PHE A 192 0.21 -0.93 -11.19
CA PHE A 192 1.66 -1.00 -11.37
C PHE A 192 2.12 -1.90 -12.52
N GLN A 193 1.20 -2.40 -13.37
CA GLN A 193 1.56 -3.33 -14.45
C GLN A 193 2.70 -2.81 -15.35
N PRO A 194 2.72 -1.54 -15.79
CA PRO A 194 3.80 -1.01 -16.63
C PRO A 194 5.16 -1.02 -15.92
N LEU A 195 5.18 -0.60 -14.65
CA LEU A 195 6.38 -0.62 -13.81
C LEU A 195 6.86 -2.05 -13.59
N TYR A 196 5.96 -2.99 -13.30
CA TYR A 196 6.32 -4.39 -13.10
C TYR A 196 6.92 -5.00 -14.37
N ALA A 197 6.38 -4.69 -15.55
CA ALA A 197 6.96 -5.11 -16.82
C ALA A 197 8.36 -4.51 -17.05
N TRP A 198 8.54 -3.22 -16.72
CA TRP A 198 9.83 -2.54 -16.81
C TRP A 198 10.86 -3.13 -15.85
N LEU A 199 10.52 -3.34 -14.58
CA LEU A 199 11.40 -3.94 -13.57
C LEU A 199 11.86 -5.34 -13.97
N LYS A 200 10.96 -6.17 -14.52
CA LYS A 200 11.32 -7.49 -15.05
C LYS A 200 12.32 -7.41 -16.21
N LYS A 201 12.29 -6.35 -17.01
CA LYS A 201 13.26 -6.13 -18.09
C LYS A 201 14.61 -5.68 -17.54
N GLN A 202 14.62 -4.78 -16.56
CA GLN A 202 15.86 -4.29 -15.93
C GLN A 202 16.57 -5.39 -15.15
N ASN A 203 15.83 -6.21 -14.41
CA ASN A 203 16.40 -7.22 -13.51
C ASN A 203 16.70 -8.56 -14.19
N ARG A 204 16.74 -8.64 -15.54
CA ARG A 204 16.95 -9.92 -16.26
C ARG A 204 18.26 -10.62 -15.91
N ASN A 205 19.28 -9.84 -15.56
CA ASN A 205 20.62 -10.32 -15.22
C ASN A 205 20.94 -10.14 -13.72
N GLU A 206 19.94 -9.80 -12.91
CA GLU A 206 20.08 -9.56 -11.49
C GLU A 206 19.50 -10.72 -10.68
N PHE A 207 20.00 -10.92 -9.47
CA PHE A 207 19.38 -11.85 -8.52
C PHE A 207 18.14 -11.20 -7.89
N VAL A 208 16.95 -11.77 -8.13
CA VAL A 208 15.70 -11.28 -7.55
C VAL A 208 15.36 -12.07 -6.29
N GLY A 209 15.56 -11.42 -5.15
CA GLY A 209 15.34 -11.99 -3.82
C GLY A 209 16.44 -11.56 -2.86
N TRP A 210 16.44 -12.13 -1.67
CA TRP A 210 17.49 -11.92 -0.67
C TRP A 210 17.72 -13.20 0.13
N ASN A 211 18.91 -13.32 0.72
CA ASN A 211 19.24 -14.47 1.55
C ASN A 211 18.72 -14.26 2.98
N THR A 212 17.94 -15.20 3.48
CA THR A 212 17.41 -15.23 4.86
C THR A 212 18.16 -16.21 5.77
N SER A 213 19.20 -16.88 5.23
CA SER A 213 20.02 -17.83 6.00
C SER A 213 20.97 -17.06 6.91
N GLY A 214 20.81 -17.21 8.22
CA GLY A 214 21.71 -16.62 9.20
C GLY A 214 21.00 -16.17 10.47
N ASP A 215 21.76 -15.52 11.34
CA ASP A 215 21.23 -14.84 12.52
C ASP A 215 20.51 -13.54 12.08
N PRO A 216 19.19 -13.40 12.29
CA PRO A 216 18.46 -12.20 11.88
C PRO A 216 18.95 -10.92 12.58
N MET A 217 19.65 -11.05 13.71
CA MET A 217 20.18 -9.92 14.48
C MET A 217 21.51 -9.37 13.94
N LYS A 218 21.98 -9.87 12.79
CA LYS A 218 23.22 -9.43 12.15
C LYS A 218 23.10 -9.48 10.62
N CYS A 219 23.53 -8.42 9.93
CA CYS A 219 23.70 -8.48 8.47
C CYS A 219 24.86 -9.41 8.06
N PRO A 220 24.72 -10.16 6.94
CA PRO A 220 25.80 -10.95 6.36
C PRO A 220 27.10 -10.16 6.16
#